data_AF-A0A059CM94-F1
#
_entry.id   AF-A0A059CM94-F1
#
_cell.length_a   1.000
_cell.length_b   1.000
_cell.length_c   1.000
_cell.angle_alpha   90.00
_cell.angle_beta   90.00
_cell.angle_gamma   90.00
#
_symmetry.space_group_name_H-M   'P 1'
#
loop_
_entity.id
_entity.type
_entity.pdbx_description
1 polymer ?
#
loop_
_entity_poly.entity_id
_entity_poly.type
_entity_poly.pdbx_seq_one_letter_code
_entity_poly.pdbx_strand_id
1 'polypeptide(L)'
;MFSWMRWLLKKLNLETDAQRLSTTMDKLNMRLKKLKKEAQAFEKNASGEVEKAKEFIRAGNREAAKLCLRKKRLYEQQIEQFRHYEFQIGEQIIKLKGAKAKTETVDALKIAAAAMQEMEKAMGKIMNEIDLMASSRQTQDSLPTSSGAATEVDEDELEAELNELEGADPVPQRTAEEDELAALQAEMPLGAGQSSLLFFKS
;
A
#
# COMPACT_ATOMS: atom_id res chain seq x y z
N MET A 1 20.20 -15.67 24.15
CA MET A 1 20.18 -15.76 22.67
C MET A 1 20.51 -14.39 22.10
N PHE A 2 21.53 -14.32 21.24
CA PHE A 2 21.98 -13.07 20.60
C PHE A 2 20.85 -12.40 19.82
N SER A 3 20.72 -11.07 19.97
CA SER A 3 19.72 -10.25 19.27
C SER A 3 19.76 -10.45 17.74
N TRP A 4 20.96 -10.63 17.19
CA TRP A 4 21.18 -10.94 15.76
C TRP A 4 20.54 -12.27 15.32
N MET A 5 20.59 -13.29 16.17
CA MET A 5 19.98 -14.59 15.89
C MET A 5 18.45 -14.48 15.91
N ARG A 6 17.90 -13.72 16.87
CA ARG A 6 16.45 -13.44 16.94
C ARG A 6 15.98 -12.60 15.74
N TRP A 7 16.80 -11.68 15.26
CA TRP A 7 16.55 -10.89 14.04
C TRP A 7 16.59 -11.77 12.77
N LEU A 8 17.60 -12.63 12.64
CA LEU A 8 17.73 -13.55 11.51
C LEU A 8 16.55 -14.53 11.46
N LEU A 9 16.17 -15.11 12.60
CA LEU A 9 14.97 -15.95 12.73
C LEU A 9 13.70 -15.20 12.30
N LYS A 10 13.53 -13.94 12.71
CA LYS A 10 12.36 -13.12 12.34
C LYS A 10 12.35 -12.78 10.84
N LYS A 11 13.51 -12.45 10.25
CA LYS A 11 13.65 -12.13 8.83
C LYS A 11 13.39 -13.37 7.95
N LEU A 12 13.99 -14.50 8.30
CA LEU A 12 13.71 -15.79 7.65
C LEU A 12 12.23 -16.16 7.76
N ASN A 13 11.58 -15.88 8.90
CA ASN A 13 10.15 -16.13 9.07
C ASN A 13 9.28 -15.23 8.17
N LEU A 14 9.63 -13.95 8.00
CA LEU A 14 8.91 -13.04 7.07
C LEU A 14 9.03 -13.47 5.61
N GLU A 15 10.23 -13.81 5.15
CA GLU A 15 10.45 -14.32 3.79
C GLU A 15 9.67 -15.63 3.57
N THR A 16 9.64 -16.49 4.59
CA THR A 16 8.83 -17.72 4.59
C THR A 16 7.33 -17.42 4.52
N ASP A 17 6.85 -16.40 5.23
CA ASP A 17 5.43 -16.02 5.25
C ASP A 17 4.97 -15.40 3.92
N ALA A 18 5.80 -14.56 3.29
CA ALA A 18 5.53 -14.05 1.93
C ALA A 18 5.47 -15.19 0.89
N GLN A 19 6.39 -16.15 0.96
CA GLN A 19 6.39 -17.34 0.11
C GLN A 19 5.13 -18.19 0.32
N ARG A 20 4.71 -18.38 1.58
CA ARG A 20 3.48 -19.10 1.95
C ARG A 20 2.22 -18.42 1.42
N LEU A 21 2.15 -17.09 1.48
CA LEU A 21 1.04 -16.31 0.93
C LEU A 21 0.93 -16.51 -0.59
N SER A 22 2.05 -16.40 -1.31
CA SER A 22 2.08 -16.63 -2.76
C SER A 22 1.62 -18.04 -3.12
N THR A 23 2.19 -19.05 -2.45
CA THR A 23 1.84 -20.47 -2.67
C THR A 23 0.36 -20.74 -2.38
N THR A 24 -0.21 -20.13 -1.35
CA THR A 24 -1.62 -20.27 -0.99
C THR A 24 -2.52 -19.62 -2.05
N MET A 25 -2.15 -18.44 -2.53
CA MET A 25 -2.87 -17.76 -3.61
C MET A 25 -2.89 -18.61 -4.89
N ASP A 26 -1.77 -19.24 -5.25
CA ASP A 26 -1.69 -20.12 -6.43
C ASP A 26 -2.62 -21.33 -6.30
N LYS A 27 -2.65 -21.97 -5.11
CA LYS A 27 -3.58 -23.08 -4.83
C LYS A 27 -5.05 -22.64 -4.96
N LEU A 28 -5.41 -21.47 -4.46
CA LEU A 28 -6.76 -20.92 -4.58
C LEU A 28 -7.11 -20.62 -6.04
N ASN A 29 -6.19 -20.04 -6.82
CA ASN A 29 -6.38 -19.82 -8.25
C ASN A 29 -6.56 -21.13 -9.02
N MET A 30 -5.78 -22.17 -8.70
CA MET A 30 -5.96 -23.50 -9.28
C MET A 30 -7.32 -24.09 -8.92
N ARG A 31 -7.79 -23.93 -7.67
CA ARG A 31 -9.11 -24.40 -7.26
C ARG A 31 -10.22 -23.67 -8.01
N LEU A 32 -10.12 -22.34 -8.15
CA LEU A 32 -11.05 -21.51 -8.90
C LEU A 32 -11.11 -21.94 -10.38
N LYS A 33 -9.96 -22.23 -11.01
CA LYS A 33 -9.91 -22.75 -12.39
C LYS A 33 -10.63 -24.09 -12.53
N LYS A 34 -10.49 -25.00 -11.56
CA LYS A 34 -11.19 -26.29 -11.56
C LYS A 34 -12.70 -26.11 -11.39
N LEU A 35 -13.14 -25.27 -10.44
CA LEU A 35 -14.55 -24.97 -10.21
C LEU A 35 -15.22 -24.40 -11.47
N LYS A 36 -14.57 -23.45 -12.15
CA LYS A 36 -15.05 -22.91 -13.43
C LYS A 36 -15.23 -23.98 -14.49
N LYS A 37 -14.27 -24.91 -14.61
CA LYS A 37 -14.34 -26.01 -15.57
C LYS A 37 -15.47 -26.99 -15.23
N GLU A 38 -15.66 -27.30 -13.95
CA GLU A 38 -16.77 -28.13 -13.47
C GLU A 38 -18.12 -27.46 -13.77
N ALA A 39 -18.29 -26.18 -13.41
CA ALA A 39 -19.50 -25.41 -13.71
C ALA A 39 -19.84 -25.41 -15.20
N GLN A 40 -18.84 -25.18 -16.07
CA GLN A 40 -19.03 -25.22 -17.53
C GLN A 40 -19.47 -26.61 -18.02
N ALA A 41 -18.97 -27.69 -17.43
CA ALA A 41 -19.41 -29.04 -17.78
C ALA A 41 -20.88 -29.26 -17.37
N PHE A 42 -21.27 -28.78 -16.19
CA PHE A 42 -22.66 -28.84 -15.74
C PHE A 42 -23.61 -27.98 -16.59
N GLU A 43 -23.17 -26.82 -17.06
CA GLU A 43 -23.94 -25.99 -18.00
C GLU A 43 -24.21 -26.74 -19.31
N LYS A 44 -23.20 -27.42 -19.87
CA LYS A 44 -23.36 -28.28 -21.05
C LYS A 44 -24.28 -29.46 -20.80
N ASN A 45 -24.22 -30.06 -19.61
CA ASN A 45 -25.12 -31.16 -19.25
C ASN A 45 -26.57 -30.66 -19.10
N ALA A 46 -26.78 -29.49 -18.49
CA ALA A 46 -28.09 -28.86 -18.35
C ALA A 46 -28.71 -28.51 -19.70
N SER A 47 -27.94 -27.96 -20.64
CA SER A 47 -28.42 -27.71 -22.00
C SER A 47 -28.75 -29.00 -22.74
N GLY A 48 -27.95 -30.06 -22.56
CA GLY A 48 -28.26 -31.39 -23.10
C GLY A 48 -29.58 -31.96 -22.58
N GLU A 49 -29.89 -31.80 -21.29
CA GLU A 49 -31.18 -32.23 -20.73
C GLU A 49 -32.35 -31.39 -21.25
N VAL A 50 -32.13 -30.10 -21.59
CA VAL A 50 -33.15 -29.28 -22.25
C VAL A 50 -33.48 -29.82 -23.63
N GLU A 51 -32.49 -30.17 -24.45
CA GLU A 51 -32.72 -30.72 -25.79
C GLU A 51 -33.45 -32.07 -25.72
N LYS A 52 -33.04 -32.96 -24.81
CA LYS A 52 -33.77 -34.23 -24.55
C LYS A 52 -35.22 -33.99 -24.11
N ALA A 53 -35.45 -33.01 -23.24
CA ALA A 53 -36.81 -32.66 -22.80
C ALA A 53 -37.67 -32.21 -23.99
N LYS A 54 -37.12 -31.39 -24.91
CA LYS A 54 -37.82 -30.97 -26.13
C LYS A 54 -38.16 -32.16 -27.03
N GLU A 55 -37.24 -33.11 -27.20
CA GLU A 55 -37.47 -34.34 -27.97
C GLU A 55 -38.61 -35.17 -27.37
N PHE A 56 -38.62 -35.39 -26.05
CA PHE A 56 -39.69 -36.12 -25.38
C PHE A 56 -41.04 -35.42 -25.48
N ILE A 57 -41.07 -34.08 -25.45
CA ILE A 57 -42.29 -33.31 -25.68
C ILE A 57 -42.81 -33.53 -27.11
N ARG A 58 -41.94 -33.46 -28.12
CA ARG A 58 -42.32 -33.75 -29.53
C ARG A 58 -42.84 -35.18 -29.70
N ALA A 59 -42.28 -36.13 -28.97
CA ALA A 59 -42.73 -37.52 -28.94
C ALA A 59 -43.99 -37.77 -28.07
N GLY A 60 -44.57 -36.73 -27.47
CA GLY A 60 -45.76 -36.84 -26.59
C GLY A 60 -45.49 -37.46 -25.21
N ASN A 61 -44.24 -37.79 -24.87
CA ASN A 61 -43.87 -38.40 -23.61
C ASN A 61 -43.60 -37.35 -22.52
N ARG A 62 -44.66 -36.84 -21.91
CA ARG A 62 -44.60 -35.80 -20.86
C ARG A 62 -43.84 -36.23 -19.60
N GLU A 63 -43.90 -37.50 -19.20
CA GLU A 63 -43.23 -37.96 -17.97
C GLU A 63 -41.71 -38.02 -18.13
N ALA A 64 -41.23 -38.49 -19.29
CA ALA A 64 -39.81 -38.45 -19.61
C ALA A 64 -39.28 -37.01 -19.71
N ALA A 65 -40.05 -36.10 -20.30
CA ALA A 65 -39.70 -34.68 -20.35
C ALA A 65 -39.58 -34.06 -18.94
N LYS A 66 -40.52 -34.35 -18.03
CA LYS A 66 -40.44 -33.91 -16.63
C LYS A 66 -39.19 -34.43 -15.93
N LEU A 67 -38.77 -35.67 -16.20
CA LEU A 67 -37.55 -36.23 -15.62
C LEU A 67 -36.29 -35.47 -16.09
N CYS A 68 -36.18 -35.17 -17.38
CA CYS A 68 -35.09 -34.35 -17.92
C CYS A 68 -35.07 -32.95 -17.30
N LEU A 69 -36.23 -32.31 -17.12
CA LEU A 69 -36.31 -31.01 -16.45
C LEU A 69 -35.90 -31.06 -14.96
N ARG A 70 -36.19 -32.15 -14.26
CA ARG A 70 -35.69 -32.36 -12.88
C ARG A 70 -34.17 -32.47 -12.86
N LYS A 71 -33.58 -33.24 -13.79
CA LYS A 71 -32.11 -33.36 -13.91
C LYS A 71 -31.46 -32.02 -14.25
N LYS A 72 -32.02 -31.27 -15.20
CA LYS A 72 -31.60 -29.89 -15.50
C LYS A 72 -31.56 -29.03 -14.24
N ARG A 73 -32.64 -29.05 -13.44
CA ARG A 73 -32.73 -28.25 -12.21
C ARG A 73 -31.67 -28.63 -11.17
N LEU A 74 -31.33 -29.92 -11.06
CA LEU A 74 -30.24 -30.38 -10.20
C LEU A 74 -28.88 -29.84 -10.67
N TYR A 75 -28.62 -29.82 -11.98
CA TYR A 75 -27.41 -29.21 -12.52
C TYR A 75 -27.38 -27.69 -12.28
N GLU A 76 -28.49 -26.99 -12.46
CA GLU A 76 -28.60 -25.54 -12.18
C GLU A 76 -28.28 -25.19 -10.73
N GLN A 77 -28.76 -26.02 -9.79
CA GLN A 77 -28.42 -25.88 -8.36
C GLN A 77 -26.93 -26.09 -8.10
N GLN A 78 -26.30 -27.09 -8.72
CA GLN A 78 -24.85 -27.30 -8.56
C GLN A 78 -24.04 -26.16 -9.17
N ILE A 79 -24.45 -25.63 -10.33
CA ILE A 79 -23.81 -24.46 -10.93
C ILE A 79 -23.90 -23.26 -9.97
N GLU A 80 -25.03 -23.05 -9.31
CA GLU A 80 -25.18 -21.99 -8.32
C GLU A 80 -24.25 -22.17 -7.11
N GLN A 81 -24.11 -23.41 -6.61
CA GLN A 81 -23.14 -23.72 -5.56
C GLN A 81 -21.70 -23.43 -6.01
N PHE A 82 -21.33 -23.77 -7.25
CA PHE A 82 -20.02 -23.43 -7.79
C PHE A 82 -19.80 -21.92 -7.89
N ARG A 83 -20.80 -21.15 -8.33
CA ARG A 83 -20.73 -19.68 -8.34
C ARG A 83 -20.52 -19.11 -6.94
N HIS A 84 -21.19 -19.68 -5.94
CA HIS A 84 -20.99 -19.30 -4.53
C HIS A 84 -19.55 -19.57 -4.06
N TYR A 85 -19.00 -20.75 -4.36
CA TYR A 85 -17.60 -21.05 -4.02
C TYR A 85 -16.59 -20.17 -4.77
N GLU A 86 -16.86 -19.86 -6.05
CA GLU A 86 -16.03 -18.94 -6.82
C GLU A 86 -15.99 -17.55 -6.20
N PHE A 87 -17.15 -17.04 -5.75
CA PHE A 87 -17.23 -15.76 -5.04
C PHE A 87 -16.41 -15.79 -3.75
N GLN A 88 -16.62 -16.79 -2.88
CA GLN A 88 -15.88 -16.92 -1.63
C GLN A 88 -14.36 -17.02 -1.84
N ILE A 89 -13.91 -17.83 -2.80
CA ILE A 89 -12.48 -17.95 -3.12
C ILE A 89 -11.94 -16.63 -3.66
N GLY A 90 -12.70 -15.92 -4.50
CA GLY A 90 -12.38 -14.59 -4.98
C GLY A 90 -12.14 -13.59 -3.84
N GLU A 91 -13.03 -13.57 -2.85
CA GLU A 91 -12.87 -12.73 -1.65
C GLU A 91 -11.58 -13.08 -0.88
N GLN A 92 -11.28 -14.37 -0.71
CA GLN A 92 -10.05 -14.79 -0.02
C GLN A 92 -8.79 -14.38 -0.79
N ILE A 93 -8.79 -14.50 -2.12
CA ILE A 93 -7.68 -14.04 -2.96
C ILE A 93 -7.47 -12.53 -2.79
N ILE A 94 -8.54 -11.72 -2.76
CA ILE A 94 -8.44 -10.28 -2.52
C ILE A 94 -7.84 -9.98 -1.15
N LYS A 95 -8.30 -10.68 -0.09
CA LYS A 95 -7.75 -10.54 1.27
C LYS A 95 -6.26 -10.89 1.32
N LEU A 96 -5.85 -11.99 0.68
CA LEU A 96 -4.45 -12.41 0.62
C LEU A 96 -3.59 -11.40 -0.17
N LYS A 97 -4.10 -10.87 -1.28
CA LYS A 97 -3.41 -9.80 -2.04
C LYS A 97 -3.21 -8.55 -1.18
N GLY A 98 -4.23 -8.14 -0.43
CA GLY A 98 -4.13 -7.03 0.52
C GLY A 98 -3.10 -7.29 1.63
N ALA A 99 -3.09 -8.51 2.18
CA ALA A 99 -2.08 -8.91 3.17
C ALA A 99 -0.65 -8.88 2.59
N LYS A 100 -0.46 -9.36 1.36
CA LYS A 100 0.83 -9.33 0.65
C LYS A 100 1.32 -7.89 0.41
N ALA A 101 0.46 -7.00 -0.08
CA ALA A 101 0.80 -5.60 -0.27
C ALA A 101 1.21 -4.91 1.06
N LYS A 102 0.52 -5.25 2.16
CA LYS A 102 0.89 -4.77 3.50
C LYS A 102 2.27 -5.28 3.93
N THR A 103 2.61 -6.55 3.68
CA THR A 103 3.95 -7.08 4.01
C THR A 103 5.04 -6.38 3.21
N GLU A 104 4.82 -6.15 1.91
CA GLU A 104 5.75 -5.44 1.03
C GLU A 104 5.96 -3.98 1.48
N THR A 105 4.87 -3.29 1.87
CA THR A 105 4.95 -1.92 2.41
C THR A 105 5.74 -1.88 3.71
N VAL A 106 5.50 -2.83 4.61
CA VAL A 106 6.25 -2.92 5.88
C VAL A 106 7.74 -3.16 5.63
N ASP A 107 8.10 -3.94 4.61
CA ASP A 107 9.50 -4.16 4.27
C ASP A 107 10.16 -2.91 3.64
N ALA A 108 9.44 -2.18 2.78
CA ALA A 108 9.91 -0.90 2.24
C ALA A 108 10.14 0.15 3.36
N LEU A 109 9.21 0.24 4.32
CA LEU A 109 9.33 1.16 5.46
C LEU A 109 10.55 0.85 6.34
N LYS A 110 10.90 -0.43 6.54
CA LYS A 110 12.13 -0.80 7.27
C LYS A 110 13.39 -0.35 6.54
N ILE A 111 13.41 -0.47 5.21
CA ILE A 111 14.54 -0.02 4.39
C ILE A 111 14.67 1.50 4.47
N ALA A 112 13.55 2.23 4.34
CA ALA A 112 13.53 3.68 4.48
C ALA A 112 14.03 4.14 5.85
N ALA A 113 13.55 3.52 6.94
CA ALA A 113 13.99 3.84 8.30
C ALA A 113 15.50 3.59 8.51
N ALA A 114 16.03 2.49 7.95
CA ALA A 114 17.47 2.22 8.01
C ALA A 114 18.30 3.27 7.24
N ALA A 115 17.83 3.71 6.08
CA ALA A 115 18.49 4.78 5.32
C ALA A 115 18.47 6.11 6.07
N MET A 116 17.36 6.45 6.74
CA MET A 116 17.27 7.66 7.58
C MET A 116 18.24 7.61 8.75
N GLN A 117 18.38 6.45 9.41
CA GLN A 117 19.37 6.28 10.49
C GLN A 117 20.82 6.43 10.00
N GLU A 118 21.14 5.94 8.81
CA GLU A 118 22.48 6.14 8.24
C GLU A 118 22.72 7.61 7.85
N MET A 119 21.69 8.29 7.34
CA MET A 119 21.74 9.72 7.07
C MET A 119 21.97 10.54 8.35
N GLU A 120 21.26 10.22 9.45
CA GLU A 120 21.48 10.85 10.76
C GLU A 120 22.92 10.65 11.26
N LYS A 121 23.48 9.45 11.12
CA LYS A 121 24.88 9.17 11.49
C LYS A 121 25.86 9.96 10.63
N ALA A 122 25.63 10.03 9.32
CA ALA A 122 26.46 10.81 8.41
C ALA A 122 26.41 12.31 8.76
N MET A 123 25.23 12.82 9.08
CA MET A 123 25.04 14.19 9.53
C MET A 123 25.76 14.48 10.85
N GLY A 124 25.71 13.55 11.81
CA GLY A 124 26.48 13.66 13.06
C GLY A 124 28.00 13.70 12.83
N LYS A 125 28.51 12.94 11.85
CA LYS A 125 29.93 13.01 11.47
C LYS A 125 30.29 14.36 10.86
N ILE A 126 29.48 14.88 9.95
CA ILE A 126 29.69 16.20 9.33
C ILE A 126 29.68 17.29 10.41
N MET A 127 28.75 17.23 11.37
CA MET A 127 28.67 18.20 12.46
C MET A 127 29.93 18.18 13.33
N ASN A 128 30.41 16.99 13.70
CA ASN A 128 31.68 16.84 14.44
C ASN A 128 32.88 17.37 13.65
N GLU A 129 32.90 17.19 12.32
CA GLU A 129 33.99 17.63 11.45
C GLU A 129 34.00 19.16 11.27
N ILE A 130 32.82 19.79 11.22
CA ILE A 130 32.68 21.27 11.25
C ILE A 130 33.17 21.83 12.58
N ASP A 131 32.80 21.23 13.72
CA ASP A 131 33.27 21.66 15.04
C ASP A 131 34.80 21.53 15.17
N LEU A 132 35.38 20.45 14.62
CA LEU A 132 36.83 20.27 14.59
C LEU A 132 37.53 21.34 13.74
N MET A 133 36.98 21.68 12.57
CA MET A 133 37.49 22.77 11.72
C MET A 133 37.35 24.16 12.37
N ALA A 134 36.27 24.42 13.10
CA ALA A 134 36.05 25.67 13.81
C ALA A 134 37.06 25.85 14.96
N SER A 135 37.33 24.80 15.74
CA SER A 135 38.33 24.83 16.83
C SER A 135 39.77 24.97 16.32
N SER A 136 40.10 24.38 15.17
CA SER A 136 41.43 24.51 14.56
C SER A 136 41.70 25.92 14.03
N ARG A 137 40.67 26.62 13.53
CA ARG A 137 40.79 28.04 13.12
C ARG A 137 40.97 28.98 14.33
N GLN A 138 40.39 28.64 15.48
CA GLN A 138 40.56 29.44 16.71
C GLN A 138 41.98 29.35 17.32
N THR A 139 42.77 28.32 16.97
CA THR A 139 44.19 28.21 17.41
C THR A 139 45.19 29.01 16.57
N GLN A 140 44.76 29.67 15.49
CA GLN A 140 45.62 30.51 14.66
C GLN A 140 45.44 32.01 14.89
N ASP A 141 44.52 32.40 15.78
CA ASP A 141 44.10 33.80 15.96
C ASP A 141 44.49 34.38 17.33
N SER A 142 45.69 34.04 17.80
CA SER A 142 46.34 34.72 18.91
C SER A 142 47.71 35.25 18.49
N LEU A 143 47.73 36.42 17.84
CA LEU A 143 48.61 37.57 18.13
C LEU A 143 48.19 38.80 17.27
N PRO A 144 48.13 40.03 17.83
CA PRO A 144 47.46 41.18 17.19
C PRO A 144 48.39 42.17 16.45
N THR A 145 47.77 42.85 15.46
CA THR A 145 48.04 44.18 14.87
C THR A 145 49.26 44.45 13.95
N SER A 146 48.97 44.69 12.67
CA SER A 146 49.45 45.85 11.88
C SER A 146 48.57 46.03 10.62
N SER A 147 47.56 46.90 10.65
CA SER A 147 47.53 48.22 9.99
C SER A 147 47.60 48.23 8.45
N GLY A 148 46.42 48.39 7.83
CA GLY A 148 46.15 49.39 6.78
C GLY A 148 46.48 49.07 5.33
N ALA A 149 45.44 48.80 4.51
CA ALA A 149 45.19 49.46 3.22
C ALA A 149 43.94 48.88 2.51
N ALA A 150 42.93 49.75 2.39
CA ALA A 150 41.85 49.82 1.40
C ALA A 150 41.66 48.66 0.39
N THR A 151 40.55 47.96 0.55
CA THR A 151 39.58 47.80 -0.55
C THR A 151 38.22 48.14 0.05
N GLU A 152 37.85 49.41 -0.01
CA GLU A 152 36.44 49.83 0.13
C GLU A 152 35.70 49.11 -1.00
N VAL A 153 34.93 48.09 -0.64
CA VAL A 153 33.89 47.56 -1.51
C VAL A 153 32.77 48.58 -1.41
N ASP A 154 32.58 49.36 -2.48
CA ASP A 154 31.52 50.38 -2.52
C ASP A 154 30.16 49.69 -2.41
N GLU A 155 29.47 49.91 -1.29
CA GLU A 155 28.16 49.33 -0.99
C GLU A 155 27.09 49.71 -2.03
N ASP A 156 27.25 50.86 -2.70
CA ASP A 156 26.37 51.35 -3.77
C ASP A 156 26.46 50.49 -5.06
N GLU A 157 27.60 49.85 -5.34
CA GLU A 157 27.79 48.95 -6.49
C GLU A 157 27.10 47.58 -6.24
N LEU A 158 27.17 47.09 -4.99
CA LEU A 158 26.46 45.87 -4.57
C LEU A 158 24.93 46.05 -4.53
N GLU A 159 24.45 47.23 -4.13
CA GLU A 159 23.00 47.51 -4.06
C GLU A 159 22.37 47.62 -5.47
N ALA A 160 23.14 48.08 -6.45
CA ALA A 160 22.73 48.09 -7.86
C ALA A 160 22.68 46.67 -8.46
N GLU A 161 23.66 45.80 -8.17
CA GLU A 161 23.65 44.40 -8.61
C GLU A 161 22.51 43.58 -7.96
N LEU A 162 22.18 43.86 -6.70
CA LEU A 162 21.08 43.18 -5.99
C LEU A 162 19.71 43.54 -6.57
N ASN A 163 19.48 44.81 -6.88
CA ASN A 163 18.23 45.29 -7.49
C ASN A 163 17.99 44.75 -8.90
N GLU A 164 19.05 44.52 -9.68
CA GLU A 164 18.95 43.91 -11.01
C GLU A 164 18.59 42.41 -10.94
N LEU A 165 19.08 41.69 -9.92
CA LEU A 165 18.76 40.29 -9.65
C LEU A 165 17.33 40.10 -9.09
N GLU A 166 16.83 41.04 -8.29
CA GLU A 166 15.48 40.96 -7.70
C GLU A 166 14.36 41.34 -8.71
N GLY A 167 14.69 42.09 -9.77
CA GLY A 167 13.75 42.47 -10.83
C GLY A 167 13.52 41.42 -11.94
N ALA A 168 14.27 40.31 -11.95
CA ALA A 168 14.36 39.40 -13.10
C ALA A 168 13.62 38.06 -12.97
N ASP A 169 12.99 37.72 -11.83
CA ASP A 169 12.22 36.48 -11.69
C ASP A 169 10.73 36.74 -11.33
N PRO A 170 9.77 36.27 -12.16
CA PRO A 170 8.36 36.35 -11.84
C PRO A 170 8.01 35.37 -10.70
N VAL A 171 7.42 35.91 -9.63
CA VAL A 171 6.84 35.15 -8.51
C VAL A 171 5.98 33.99 -9.01
N PRO A 172 6.32 32.71 -8.75
CA PRO A 172 5.39 31.61 -9.00
C PRO A 172 4.26 31.69 -7.97
N GLN A 173 3.06 31.98 -8.47
CA GLN A 173 1.81 31.90 -7.72
C GLN A 173 1.66 30.53 -7.06
N ARG A 174 1.40 30.52 -5.75
CA ARG A 174 0.89 29.36 -5.02
C ARG A 174 -0.36 28.84 -5.74
N THR A 175 -0.31 27.61 -6.24
CA THR A 175 -1.44 26.96 -6.88
C THR A 175 -2.37 26.36 -5.82
N ALA A 176 -3.66 26.42 -6.08
CA ALA A 176 -4.78 26.10 -5.19
C ALA A 176 -4.92 24.61 -4.77
N GLU A 177 -3.85 23.82 -4.83
CA GLU A 177 -3.88 22.38 -4.53
C GLU A 177 -3.48 22.07 -3.07
N GLU A 178 -2.88 23.01 -2.35
CA GLU A 178 -2.50 22.82 -0.94
C GLU A 178 -3.67 23.05 0.05
N ASP A 179 -4.69 23.81 -0.33
CA ASP A 179 -5.85 24.10 0.53
C ASP A 179 -6.83 22.92 0.64
N GLU A 180 -6.92 22.04 -0.37
CA GLU A 180 -7.83 20.89 -0.34
C GLU A 180 -7.34 19.77 0.60
N LEU A 181 -6.01 19.63 0.76
CA LEU A 181 -5.41 18.65 1.67
C LEU A 181 -5.51 19.08 3.15
N ALA A 182 -5.52 20.39 3.42
CA ALA A 182 -5.74 20.93 4.75
C ALA A 182 -7.20 20.77 5.22
N ALA A 183 -8.17 20.85 4.30
CA ALA A 183 -9.59 20.69 4.63
C ALA A 183 -9.95 19.25 5.05
N LEU A 184 -9.30 18.23 4.48
CA LEU A 184 -9.57 16.82 4.80
C LEU A 184 -8.97 16.37 6.15
N GLN A 185 -8.00 17.11 6.69
CA GLN A 185 -7.45 16.85 8.03
C GLN A 185 -8.28 17.51 9.17
N ALA A 186 -9.26 18.35 8.85
CA ALA A 186 -10.09 19.05 9.84
C ALA A 186 -11.39 18.31 10.24
N GLU A 187 -11.77 17.20 9.59
CA GLU A 187 -12.99 16.43 9.92
C GLU A 187 -12.71 15.05 10.56
N MET A 188 -11.93 15.03 11.65
CA MET A 188 -12.00 13.92 12.60
C MET A 188 -12.18 14.46 14.03
N PRO A 189 -13.35 14.27 14.67
CA PRO A 189 -13.58 14.81 16.00
C PRO A 189 -12.73 14.08 17.03
N LEU A 190 -11.98 14.88 17.79
CA LEU A 190 -11.34 14.52 19.05
C LEU A 190 -12.38 13.95 20.02
N GLY A 191 -12.28 12.65 20.33
CA GLY A 191 -13.07 11.99 21.36
C GLY A 191 -12.18 11.32 22.39
N ALA A 192 -11.53 12.10 23.25
CA ALA A 192 -10.86 11.58 24.44
C ALA A 192 -11.84 11.52 25.62
N GLY A 193 -12.07 10.30 26.13
CA GLY A 193 -12.22 9.95 27.55
C GLY A 193 -13.27 10.65 28.41
N GLN A 194 -14.23 9.88 28.94
CA GLN A 194 -14.41 9.59 30.39
C GLN A 194 -15.85 9.15 30.72
N SER A 195 -15.94 7.95 31.28
CA SER A 195 -16.76 7.53 32.44
C SER A 195 -17.86 8.50 32.93
N SER A 196 -19.13 8.06 32.89
CA SER A 196 -20.03 7.98 34.06
C SER A 196 -21.48 7.62 33.70
N LEU A 197 -21.98 6.62 34.45
CA LEU A 197 -23.32 6.45 35.01
C LEU A 197 -24.59 6.99 34.31
N LEU A 198 -25.52 6.04 34.13
CA LEU A 198 -26.97 6.10 34.40
C LEU A 198 -27.89 6.92 33.47
N PHE A 199 -29.17 6.50 33.46
CA PHE A 199 -30.36 7.01 32.75
C PHE A 199 -30.52 6.47 31.32
N PHE A 200 -31.66 5.92 30.87
CA PHE A 200 -32.99 5.73 31.43
C PHE A 200 -33.74 4.72 30.52
N LYS A 201 -34.71 3.99 31.08
CA LYS A 201 -35.71 3.20 30.35
C LYS A 201 -36.39 4.02 29.23
N SER A 202 -36.70 3.38 28.11
CA SER A 202 -38.09 3.26 27.63
C SER A 202 -38.23 2.09 26.67
#